data_AF-E3NBE6-F1
#
_entry.id   AF-E3NBE6-F1
#
_cell.length_a   1.000
_cell.length_b   1.000
_cell.length_c   1.000
_cell.angle_alpha   90.00
_cell.angle_beta   90.00
_cell.angle_gamma   90.00
#
_symmetry.space_group_name_H-M   'P 1'
#
loop_
_entity.id
_entity.type
_entity.pdbx_description
1 polymer ?
#
loop_
_entity_poly.entity_id
_entity_poly.type
_entity_poly.pdbx_seq_one_letter_code
_entity_poly.pdbx_strand_id
1 'polypeptide(L)'
;MAEVTGRNPLAIRRRILEEFEKVQAQVATNPELWRILSFDAHKKLCKVLGADFIDYPEFEFWFSRFARGDFDLNYDKCFDPKTRSLTDLPLEIFKKIGENLEIVDRFQLRDVCKDIRFHVDNWDPKVTKIFYCKGNNWRVCQTSRPELYWMGNFERNRNNIFHPGFNRDPISFVMNILKLPKLHLEELTIYEDDNWKKLIEELDESNRKLHVKKVIFPNCYHSSKIDLHFMIPGVLEEIILRNQTGREIFEIIDSEQCQAAKMMHIDSTIATSSFPLQALYNCPRFTLRLGGKRADGLKAKFLKNLMKYGEVQKCILYISKNRPAQSQILKYFNEPEAMVPNFPSLRRYPIPETNEFYELEYGVEVDHYRRREEFVRLEKKQ
;
A
#
# COMPACT_ATOMS: atom_id res chain seq x y z
N MET A 1 32.51 -26.37 -21.39
CA MET A 1 32.89 -25.66 -22.63
C MET A 1 32.68 -26.62 -23.78
N ALA A 2 31.64 -26.43 -24.58
CA ALA A 2 31.40 -27.19 -25.80
C ALA A 2 31.48 -26.20 -26.97
N GLU A 3 32.36 -26.50 -27.92
CA GLU A 3 32.63 -25.70 -29.11
C GLU A 3 31.37 -25.61 -29.99
N VAL A 4 30.88 -24.39 -30.21
CA VAL A 4 29.87 -24.10 -31.23
C VAL A 4 30.61 -24.00 -32.57
N THR A 5 30.71 -25.14 -33.26
CA THR A 5 31.20 -25.25 -34.63
C THR A 5 30.39 -24.38 -35.59
N GLY A 6 31.11 -23.56 -36.38
CA GLY A 6 30.71 -22.65 -37.44
C GLY A 6 29.34 -22.85 -38.10
N ARG A 7 28.41 -21.93 -37.82
CA ARG A 7 27.28 -21.65 -38.72
C ARG A 7 27.72 -20.58 -39.72
N ASN A 8 27.51 -20.81 -41.01
CA ASN A 8 27.83 -19.85 -42.07
C ASN A 8 27.00 -18.54 -41.87
N PRO A 9 27.63 -17.39 -41.58
CA PRO A 9 26.92 -16.14 -41.33
C PRO A 9 26.03 -15.71 -42.50
N LEU A 10 26.45 -15.95 -43.75
CA LEU A 10 25.65 -15.63 -44.93
C LEU A 10 24.39 -16.47 -45.03
N ALA A 11 24.45 -17.75 -44.62
CA ALA A 11 23.27 -18.61 -44.59
C ALA A 11 22.25 -18.16 -43.53
N ILE A 12 22.74 -17.65 -42.38
CA ILE A 12 21.88 -17.05 -41.35
C ILE A 12 21.21 -15.79 -41.91
N ARG A 13 22.00 -14.87 -42.49
CA ARG A 13 21.49 -13.60 -43.04
C ARG A 13 20.44 -13.81 -44.15
N ARG A 14 20.65 -14.80 -45.03
CA ARG A 14 19.64 -15.19 -46.05
C ARG A 14 18.32 -15.66 -45.42
N ARG A 15 18.38 -16.46 -44.35
CA ARG A 15 17.16 -16.89 -43.65
C ARG A 15 16.42 -15.73 -42.99
N ILE A 16 17.14 -14.73 -42.46
CA ILE A 16 16.51 -13.52 -41.91
C ILE A 16 15.82 -12.73 -43.04
N LEU A 17 16.45 -12.64 -44.21
CA LEU A 17 15.86 -12.01 -45.40
C LEU A 17 14.58 -12.73 -45.84
N GLU A 18 14.60 -14.06 -45.91
CA GLU A 18 13.40 -14.88 -46.21
C GLU A 18 12.27 -14.61 -45.20
N GLU A 19 12.57 -14.42 -43.91
CA GLU A 19 11.55 -14.05 -42.92
C GLU A 19 11.06 -12.60 -43.10
N PHE A 20 11.92 -11.67 -43.50
CA PHE A 20 11.55 -10.28 -43.80
C PHE A 20 10.65 -10.20 -45.05
N GLU A 21 10.98 -10.92 -46.13
CA GLU A 21 10.20 -10.94 -47.38
C GLU A 21 8.73 -11.34 -47.15
N LYS A 22 8.47 -12.25 -46.20
CA LYS A 22 7.10 -12.66 -45.81
C LYS A 22 6.26 -11.51 -45.27
N VAL A 23 6.89 -10.48 -44.70
CA VAL A 23 6.21 -9.34 -44.05
C VAL A 23 6.55 -8.00 -44.69
N GLN A 24 7.34 -7.99 -45.77
CA GLN A 24 7.80 -6.77 -46.45
C GLN A 24 6.64 -5.88 -46.90
N ALA A 25 5.57 -6.47 -47.46
CA ALA A 25 4.38 -5.72 -47.87
C ALA A 25 3.70 -5.00 -46.68
N GLN A 26 3.69 -5.63 -45.49
CA GLN A 26 3.11 -5.04 -44.28
C GLN A 26 3.98 -3.90 -43.75
N VAL A 27 5.31 -4.08 -43.74
CA VAL A 27 6.26 -3.04 -43.35
C VAL A 27 6.20 -1.86 -44.33
N ALA A 28 6.08 -2.11 -45.63
CA ALA A 28 5.93 -1.06 -46.64
C ALA A 28 4.62 -0.26 -46.45
N THR A 29 3.54 -0.92 -46.02
CA THR A 29 2.24 -0.28 -45.79
C THR A 29 2.19 0.48 -44.45
N ASN A 30 2.85 -0.03 -43.41
CA ASN A 30 2.94 0.60 -42.10
C ASN A 30 4.35 0.40 -41.51
N PRO A 31 5.26 1.36 -41.77
CA PRO A 31 6.65 1.25 -41.35
C PRO A 31 6.83 1.02 -39.85
N GLU A 32 5.98 1.58 -38.98
CA GLU A 32 6.10 1.44 -37.53
C GLU A 32 5.96 -0.01 -37.01
N LEU A 33 5.38 -0.91 -37.81
CA LEU A 33 5.19 -2.32 -37.43
C LEU A 33 6.47 -3.16 -37.50
N TRP A 34 7.55 -2.66 -38.11
CA TRP A 34 8.75 -3.46 -38.37
C TRP A 34 9.32 -4.12 -37.12
N ARG A 35 9.27 -3.44 -35.95
CA ARG A 35 9.78 -3.97 -34.66
C ARG A 35 8.93 -5.11 -34.09
N ILE A 36 7.60 -5.03 -34.27
CA ILE A 36 6.69 -6.08 -33.81
C ILE A 36 6.87 -7.31 -34.72
N LEU A 37 6.92 -7.07 -36.03
CA LEU A 37 7.09 -8.11 -37.03
C LEU A 37 8.46 -8.80 -36.95
N SER A 38 9.53 -8.06 -36.64
CA SER A 38 10.86 -8.64 -36.42
C SER A 38 10.87 -9.59 -35.22
N PHE A 39 10.25 -9.18 -34.10
CA PHE A 39 10.19 -10.01 -32.89
C PHE A 39 9.38 -11.30 -33.11
N ASP A 40 8.25 -11.21 -33.81
CA ASP A 40 7.43 -12.38 -34.15
C ASP A 40 8.15 -13.33 -35.13
N ALA A 41 8.84 -12.77 -36.12
CA ALA A 41 9.66 -13.53 -37.06
C ALA A 41 10.79 -14.28 -36.34
N HIS A 42 11.52 -13.59 -35.45
CA HIS A 42 12.57 -14.20 -34.63
C HIS A 42 12.02 -15.36 -33.79
N LYS A 43 10.91 -15.15 -33.07
CA LYS A 43 10.26 -16.22 -32.29
C LYS A 43 9.87 -17.42 -33.13
N LYS A 44 9.32 -17.22 -34.32
CA LYS A 44 8.96 -18.31 -35.24
C LYS A 44 10.20 -19.07 -35.68
N LEU A 45 11.27 -18.35 -36.03
CA LEU A 45 12.52 -18.94 -36.48
C LEU A 45 13.19 -19.77 -35.37
N CYS A 46 13.27 -19.24 -34.14
CA CYS A 46 13.80 -19.95 -32.98
C CYS A 46 12.96 -21.17 -32.58
N LYS A 47 11.63 -21.16 -32.81
CA LYS A 47 10.79 -22.35 -32.59
C LYS A 47 11.15 -23.50 -33.54
N VAL A 48 11.55 -23.19 -34.77
CA VAL A 48 11.86 -24.18 -35.80
C VAL A 48 13.32 -24.65 -35.71
N LEU A 49 14.26 -23.73 -35.46
CA LEU A 49 15.70 -23.99 -35.56
C LEU A 49 16.40 -24.12 -34.19
N GLY A 50 15.66 -23.95 -33.10
CA GLY A 50 16.16 -23.98 -31.72
C GLY A 50 16.30 -22.59 -31.11
N ALA A 51 16.16 -22.50 -29.78
CA ALA A 51 16.20 -21.25 -29.04
C ALA A 51 17.55 -20.51 -29.22
N ASP A 52 18.65 -21.27 -29.30
CA ASP A 52 20.01 -20.76 -29.48
C ASP A 52 20.41 -20.64 -30.97
N PHE A 53 19.43 -20.49 -31.88
CA PHE A 53 19.72 -20.34 -33.30
C PHE A 53 20.46 -19.03 -33.61
N ILE A 54 19.88 -17.92 -33.15
CA ILE A 54 20.39 -16.57 -33.28
C ILE A 54 19.83 -15.74 -32.12
N ASP A 55 20.65 -14.84 -31.56
CA ASP A 55 20.15 -13.89 -30.59
C ASP A 55 19.23 -12.84 -31.27
N TYR A 56 18.34 -12.25 -30.48
CA TYR A 56 17.41 -11.25 -31.00
C TYR A 56 18.13 -9.98 -31.51
N PRO A 57 19.16 -9.43 -30.84
CA PRO A 57 19.86 -8.24 -31.33
C PRO A 57 20.51 -8.40 -32.72
N GLU A 58 21.14 -9.55 -33.00
CA GLU A 58 21.71 -9.85 -34.32
C GLU A 58 20.60 -10.02 -35.35
N PHE A 59 19.50 -10.70 -35.00
CA PHE A 59 18.34 -10.83 -35.88
C PHE A 59 17.72 -9.46 -36.23
N GLU A 60 17.43 -8.64 -35.22
CA GLU A 60 16.82 -7.31 -35.35
C GLU A 60 17.71 -6.37 -36.17
N PHE A 61 19.03 -6.45 -36.00
CA PHE A 61 19.99 -5.67 -36.78
C PHE A 61 19.83 -5.91 -38.29
N TRP A 62 19.90 -7.17 -38.73
CA TRP A 62 19.75 -7.53 -40.14
C TRP A 62 18.34 -7.22 -40.65
N PHE A 63 17.31 -7.52 -39.86
CA PHE A 63 15.93 -7.23 -40.21
C PHE A 63 15.69 -5.72 -40.40
N SER A 64 16.27 -4.87 -39.55
CA SER A 64 16.16 -3.41 -39.66
C SER A 64 16.85 -2.87 -40.91
N ARG A 65 17.97 -3.48 -41.35
CA ARG A 65 18.61 -3.13 -42.63
C ARG A 65 17.70 -3.41 -43.81
N PHE A 66 17.13 -4.61 -43.88
CA PHE A 66 16.19 -4.99 -44.94
C PHE A 66 14.94 -4.10 -44.93
N ALA A 67 14.44 -3.74 -43.75
CA ALA A 67 13.32 -2.80 -43.59
C ALA A 67 13.63 -1.39 -44.13
N ARG A 68 14.90 -0.98 -44.16
CA ARG A 68 15.36 0.29 -44.76
C ARG A 68 15.71 0.17 -46.25
N GLY A 69 15.55 -1.02 -46.84
CA GLY A 69 15.89 -1.30 -48.24
C GLY A 69 17.36 -1.64 -48.48
N ASP A 70 18.14 -1.91 -47.43
CA ASP A 70 19.53 -2.31 -47.54
C ASP A 70 19.67 -3.84 -47.44
N PHE A 71 19.89 -4.48 -48.59
CA PHE A 71 19.93 -5.93 -48.75
C PHE A 71 21.35 -6.51 -48.88
N ASP A 72 22.40 -5.72 -48.61
CA ASP A 72 23.78 -6.24 -48.67
C ASP A 72 24.04 -7.25 -47.55
N LEU A 73 24.07 -8.53 -47.92
CA LEU A 73 24.34 -9.64 -47.01
C LEU A 73 25.80 -9.73 -46.56
N ASN A 74 26.73 -9.05 -47.23
CA ASN A 74 28.16 -9.07 -46.90
C ASN A 74 28.56 -7.92 -45.98
N TYR A 75 27.61 -7.08 -45.56
CA TYR A 75 27.91 -5.94 -44.72
C TYR A 75 28.68 -6.33 -43.44
N ASP A 76 29.73 -5.55 -43.16
CA ASP A 76 30.54 -5.70 -41.97
C ASP A 76 30.04 -4.76 -40.86
N LYS A 77 29.50 -5.35 -39.81
CA LYS A 77 28.99 -4.67 -38.62
C LYS A 77 30.07 -3.88 -37.87
N CYS A 78 31.36 -4.13 -38.14
CA CYS A 78 32.46 -3.38 -37.52
C CYS A 78 32.48 -1.90 -37.94
N PHE A 79 31.83 -1.53 -39.04
CA PHE A 79 31.71 -0.14 -39.47
C PHE A 79 30.65 0.64 -38.69
N ASP A 80 29.74 -0.05 -37.99
CA ASP A 80 28.73 0.59 -37.17
C ASP A 80 29.30 1.00 -35.80
N PRO A 81 28.83 2.12 -35.22
CA PRO A 81 29.12 2.46 -33.84
C PRO A 81 28.76 1.30 -32.92
N LYS A 82 29.58 1.06 -31.90
CA LYS A 82 29.33 0.02 -30.90
C LYS A 82 27.91 0.16 -30.34
N THR A 83 27.13 -0.92 -30.45
CA THR A 83 25.76 -0.97 -29.94
C THR A 83 25.76 -0.68 -28.45
N ARG A 84 25.00 0.32 -28.03
CA ARG A 84 24.80 0.64 -26.62
C ARG A 84 23.70 -0.25 -26.06
N SER A 85 23.97 -0.85 -24.92
CA SER A 85 23.01 -1.58 -24.11
C SER A 85 22.21 -0.61 -23.22
N LEU A 86 21.11 -1.09 -22.66
CA LEU A 86 20.33 -0.33 -21.68
C LEU A 86 21.18 0.10 -20.46
N THR A 87 22.14 -0.73 -20.06
CA THR A 87 23.05 -0.47 -18.94
C THR A 87 24.14 0.55 -19.27
N ASP A 88 24.37 0.87 -20.54
CA ASP A 88 25.29 1.93 -20.96
C ASP A 88 24.64 3.33 -20.86
N LEU A 89 23.34 3.42 -20.54
CA LEU A 89 22.69 4.70 -20.31
C LEU A 89 23.25 5.36 -19.04
N PRO A 90 23.48 6.68 -19.06
CA PRO A 90 23.76 7.43 -17.85
C PRO A 90 22.68 7.15 -16.78
N LEU A 91 23.11 6.94 -15.53
CA LEU A 91 22.22 6.58 -14.42
C LEU A 91 21.04 7.53 -14.26
N GLU A 92 21.24 8.82 -14.54
CA GLU A 92 20.17 9.83 -14.49
C GLU A 92 19.10 9.60 -15.55
N ILE A 93 19.48 9.19 -16.77
CA ILE A 93 18.53 8.88 -17.84
C ILE A 93 17.80 7.59 -17.51
N PHE A 94 18.51 6.56 -17.05
CA PHE A 94 17.91 5.30 -16.63
C PHE A 94 16.88 5.51 -15.50
N LYS A 95 17.22 6.35 -14.52
CA LYS A 95 16.31 6.76 -13.45
C LYS A 95 15.09 7.51 -14.00
N LYS A 96 15.26 8.46 -14.94
CA LYS A 96 14.13 9.17 -15.58
C LYS A 96 13.19 8.22 -16.31
N ILE A 97 13.71 7.19 -16.99
CA ILE A 97 12.88 6.14 -17.60
C ILE A 97 12.07 5.44 -16.50
N GLY A 98 12.77 4.98 -15.45
CA GLY A 98 12.15 4.34 -14.30
C GLY A 98 11.06 5.18 -13.62
N GLU A 99 11.27 6.49 -13.51
CA GLU A 99 10.33 7.43 -12.91
C GLU A 99 9.00 7.53 -13.67
N ASN A 100 9.00 7.23 -14.97
CA ASN A 100 7.82 7.17 -15.84
C ASN A 100 7.15 5.79 -15.90
N LEU A 101 7.78 4.75 -15.33
CA LEU A 101 7.19 3.42 -15.25
C LEU A 101 6.20 3.31 -14.08
N GLU A 102 5.10 2.61 -14.31
CA GLU A 102 4.20 2.16 -13.25
C GLU A 102 4.94 1.15 -12.34
N ILE A 103 4.48 1.03 -11.10
CA ILE A 103 5.17 0.16 -10.13
C ILE A 103 5.24 -1.30 -10.61
N VAL A 104 4.21 -1.78 -11.32
CA VAL A 104 4.24 -3.11 -11.95
C VAL A 104 5.41 -3.26 -12.93
N ASP A 105 5.57 -2.33 -13.85
CA ASP A 105 6.62 -2.38 -14.88
C ASP A 105 8.02 -2.22 -14.26
N ARG A 106 8.13 -1.42 -13.19
CA ARG A 106 9.38 -1.32 -12.43
C ARG A 106 9.80 -2.64 -11.84
N PHE A 107 8.87 -3.42 -11.30
CA PHE A 107 9.18 -4.73 -10.74
C PHE A 107 9.50 -5.78 -11.82
N GLN A 108 8.93 -5.65 -13.02
CA GLN A 108 9.38 -6.45 -14.16
C GLN A 108 10.81 -6.07 -14.55
N LEU A 109 11.12 -4.77 -14.59
CA LEU A 109 12.48 -4.27 -14.87
C LEU A 109 13.48 -4.76 -13.80
N ARG A 110 13.09 -4.74 -12.52
CA ARG A 110 13.86 -5.28 -11.38
C ARG A 110 14.26 -6.75 -11.55
N ASP A 111 13.51 -7.50 -12.35
CA ASP A 111 13.73 -8.93 -12.54
C ASP A 111 14.66 -9.27 -13.70
N VAL A 112 15.05 -8.27 -14.49
CA VAL A 112 15.91 -8.46 -15.67
C VAL A 112 17.33 -8.89 -15.28
N CYS A 113 17.99 -8.17 -14.37
CA CYS A 113 19.33 -8.54 -13.88
C CYS A 113 19.63 -7.94 -12.49
N LYS A 114 20.73 -8.38 -11.86
CA LYS A 114 21.14 -7.92 -10.51
C LYS A 114 21.47 -6.43 -10.45
N ASP A 115 22.10 -5.88 -11.49
CA ASP A 115 22.48 -4.46 -11.54
C ASP A 115 21.24 -3.57 -11.67
N ILE A 116 20.33 -3.92 -12.58
CA ILE A 116 19.04 -3.23 -12.72
C ILE A 116 18.23 -3.34 -11.43
N ARG A 117 18.18 -4.52 -10.80
CA ARG A 117 17.52 -4.71 -9.50
C ARG A 117 18.05 -3.73 -8.46
N PHE A 118 19.36 -3.64 -8.32
CA PHE A 118 19.99 -2.71 -7.38
C PHE A 118 19.55 -1.26 -7.64
N HIS A 119 19.49 -0.83 -8.90
CA HIS A 119 19.00 0.51 -9.23
C HIS A 119 17.53 0.70 -8.92
N VAL A 120 16.66 -0.23 -9.32
CA VAL A 120 15.21 -0.15 -9.09
C VAL A 120 14.88 -0.13 -7.59
N ASP A 121 15.54 -0.98 -6.79
CA ASP A 121 15.30 -1.06 -5.34
C ASP A 121 15.71 0.22 -4.60
N ASN A 122 16.60 1.02 -5.20
CA ASN A 122 17.04 2.31 -4.68
C ASN A 122 16.24 3.50 -5.21
N TRP A 123 15.30 3.29 -6.13
CA TRP A 123 14.41 4.36 -6.58
C TRP A 123 13.34 4.67 -5.53
N ASP A 124 12.78 5.86 -5.63
CA ASP A 124 11.57 6.18 -4.88
C ASP A 124 10.40 5.38 -5.49
N PRO A 125 9.76 4.46 -4.74
CA PRO A 125 8.62 3.70 -5.25
C PRO A 125 7.44 4.59 -5.64
N LYS A 126 7.39 5.83 -5.09
CA LYS A 126 6.25 6.75 -5.20
C LYS A 126 4.95 6.11 -4.75
N VAL A 127 5.00 5.06 -3.91
CA VAL A 127 3.82 4.38 -3.37
C VAL A 127 3.44 5.03 -2.07
N THR A 128 2.22 5.57 -1.99
CA THR A 128 1.73 6.31 -0.82
C THR A 128 0.75 5.51 0.01
N LYS A 129 -0.01 4.61 -0.62
CA LYS A 129 -1.01 3.79 0.06
C LYS A 129 -0.97 2.34 -0.41
N ILE A 130 -1.18 1.43 0.52
CA ILE A 130 -1.38 0.00 0.24
C ILE A 130 -2.67 -0.45 0.88
N PHE A 131 -3.48 -1.18 0.13
CA PHE A 131 -4.67 -1.85 0.61
C PHE A 131 -4.50 -3.36 0.41
N TYR A 132 -4.49 -4.08 1.52
CA TYR A 132 -4.43 -5.53 1.58
C TYR A 132 -5.76 -6.11 2.01
N CYS A 133 -6.33 -7.04 1.24
CA CYS A 133 -7.57 -7.73 1.61
C CYS A 133 -7.39 -9.25 1.82
N LYS A 134 -6.59 -9.90 0.99
CA LYS A 134 -6.21 -11.32 1.08
C LYS A 134 -5.01 -11.55 0.18
N GLY A 135 -4.31 -12.69 0.30
CA GLY A 135 -3.05 -12.96 -0.42
C GLY A 135 -3.02 -12.60 -1.91
N ASN A 136 -4.16 -12.68 -2.62
CA ASN A 136 -4.30 -12.36 -4.05
C ASN A 136 -5.10 -11.07 -4.35
N ASN A 137 -5.46 -10.27 -3.35
CA ASN A 137 -6.27 -9.06 -3.46
C ASN A 137 -5.56 -7.88 -2.79
N TRP A 138 -4.86 -7.11 -3.64
CA TRP A 138 -4.07 -5.95 -3.24
C TRP A 138 -4.31 -4.78 -4.17
N ARG A 139 -4.22 -3.57 -3.61
CA ARG A 139 -4.24 -2.32 -4.37
C ARG A 139 -3.18 -1.37 -3.84
N VAL A 140 -2.65 -0.55 -4.74
CA VAL A 140 -1.65 0.47 -4.41
C VAL A 140 -2.07 1.83 -4.96
N CYS A 141 -1.67 2.90 -4.29
CA CYS A 141 -1.70 4.25 -4.83
C CYS A 141 -0.28 4.73 -5.09
N GLN A 142 -0.09 5.46 -6.19
CA GLN A 142 1.16 6.15 -6.46
C GLN A 142 0.96 7.67 -6.43
N THR A 143 2.01 8.45 -6.18
CA THR A 143 1.92 9.92 -6.14
C THR A 143 1.37 10.51 -7.45
N SER A 144 1.68 9.91 -8.60
CA SER A 144 1.17 10.30 -9.92
C SER A 144 -0.27 9.85 -10.20
N ARG A 145 -0.81 8.91 -9.40
CA ARG A 145 -2.17 8.36 -9.52
C ARG A 145 -2.80 8.22 -8.13
N PRO A 146 -3.48 9.27 -7.65
CA PRO A 146 -4.00 9.32 -6.29
C PRO A 146 -5.16 8.34 -6.03
N GLU A 147 -5.77 7.79 -7.08
CA GLU A 147 -6.79 6.75 -6.98
C GLU A 147 -6.16 5.36 -6.75
N LEU A 148 -6.78 4.55 -5.89
CA LEU A 148 -6.38 3.15 -5.70
C LEU A 148 -6.64 2.39 -6.99
N TYR A 149 -5.59 1.88 -7.61
CA TYR A 149 -5.74 0.99 -8.76
C TYR A 149 -5.36 -0.44 -8.38
N TRP A 150 -6.00 -1.37 -9.07
CA TRP A 150 -5.77 -2.79 -8.89
C TRP A 150 -4.40 -3.15 -9.42
N MET A 151 -3.58 -3.75 -8.56
CA MET A 151 -2.25 -4.22 -8.98
C MET A 151 -2.31 -5.59 -9.65
N GLY A 152 -3.42 -6.31 -9.47
CA GLY A 152 -3.78 -7.52 -10.19
C GLY A 152 -4.94 -8.24 -9.52
N ASN A 153 -5.92 -8.70 -10.31
CA ASN A 153 -6.62 -9.93 -9.95
C ASN A 153 -5.60 -11.05 -10.15
N PHE A 154 -4.92 -11.48 -9.10
CA PHE A 154 -4.05 -12.66 -9.20
C PHE A 154 -4.87 -13.97 -9.27
N GLU A 155 -6.20 -13.88 -9.32
CA GLU A 155 -7.08 -14.98 -9.70
C GLU A 155 -7.12 -15.15 -11.22
N ARG A 156 -7.10 -16.42 -11.66
CA ARG A 156 -7.38 -16.89 -13.02
C ARG A 156 -8.39 -15.98 -13.73
N ASN A 157 -7.92 -15.22 -14.71
CA ASN A 157 -8.84 -14.63 -15.67
C ASN A 157 -9.53 -15.80 -16.40
N ARG A 158 -10.85 -15.72 -16.65
CA ARG A 158 -11.64 -16.79 -17.30
C ARG A 158 -11.08 -17.27 -18.65
N ASN A 159 -10.14 -16.53 -19.22
CA ASN A 159 -9.48 -16.81 -20.49
C ASN A 159 -8.07 -17.44 -20.36
N ASN A 160 -7.62 -17.84 -19.16
CA ASN A 160 -6.31 -18.49 -18.97
C ASN A 160 -5.11 -17.68 -19.51
N ILE A 161 -5.25 -16.35 -19.65
CA ILE A 161 -4.17 -15.48 -20.09
C ILE A 161 -3.35 -15.14 -18.85
N PHE A 162 -2.26 -15.88 -18.65
CA PHE A 162 -1.15 -15.39 -17.85
C PHE A 162 -0.68 -14.07 -18.48
N HIS A 163 -0.60 -12.98 -17.71
CA HIS A 163 0.32 -11.92 -18.10
C HIS A 163 1.72 -12.55 -18.08
N PRO A 164 2.43 -12.67 -19.22
CA PRO A 164 3.62 -13.53 -19.33
C PRO A 164 4.80 -13.12 -18.41
N GLY A 165 4.71 -11.98 -17.73
CA GLY A 165 5.72 -11.48 -16.78
C GLY A 165 5.44 -11.74 -15.31
N PHE A 166 4.24 -12.20 -14.92
CA PHE A 166 3.85 -12.44 -13.53
C PHE A 166 3.89 -13.93 -13.17
N ASN A 167 5.02 -14.59 -13.38
CA ASN A 167 5.25 -15.97 -12.93
C ASN A 167 5.53 -16.05 -11.41
N ARG A 168 5.05 -15.09 -10.63
CA ARG A 168 5.36 -14.98 -9.20
C ARG A 168 4.12 -15.12 -8.34
N ASP A 169 4.34 -15.80 -7.23
CA ASP A 169 3.48 -15.79 -6.07
C ASP A 169 3.11 -14.34 -5.71
N PRO A 170 1.83 -13.96 -5.67
CA PRO A 170 1.37 -12.62 -5.33
C PRO A 170 1.93 -12.11 -3.99
N ILE A 171 2.15 -13.03 -3.05
CA ILE A 171 2.74 -12.76 -1.74
C ILE A 171 4.19 -12.29 -1.91
N SER A 172 4.99 -13.01 -2.70
CA SER A 172 6.38 -12.61 -3.01
C SER A 172 6.45 -11.23 -3.65
N PHE A 173 5.55 -10.93 -4.58
CA PHE A 173 5.51 -9.62 -5.22
C PHE A 173 5.34 -8.49 -4.19
N VAL A 174 4.37 -8.65 -3.30
CA VAL A 174 4.09 -7.66 -2.26
C VAL A 174 5.21 -7.57 -1.23
N MET A 175 5.82 -8.69 -0.85
CA MET A 175 7.01 -8.67 0.00
C MET A 175 8.14 -7.84 -0.59
N ASN A 176 8.36 -7.95 -1.90
CA ASN A 176 9.41 -7.16 -2.53
C ASN A 176 9.09 -5.65 -2.48
N ILE A 177 7.82 -5.24 -2.50
CA ILE A 177 7.42 -3.84 -2.28
C ILE A 177 7.67 -3.42 -0.83
N LEU A 178 7.17 -4.19 0.14
CA LEU A 178 7.27 -3.87 1.57
C LEU A 178 8.73 -3.79 2.05
N LYS A 179 9.62 -4.56 1.44
CA LYS A 179 11.07 -4.56 1.70
C LYS A 179 11.82 -3.39 1.06
N LEU A 180 11.19 -2.56 0.24
CA LEU A 180 11.88 -1.40 -0.36
C LEU A 180 12.34 -0.42 0.74
N PRO A 181 13.62 0.02 0.73
CA PRO A 181 14.19 0.85 1.79
C PRO A 181 13.55 2.24 1.85
N LYS A 182 13.16 2.79 0.70
CA LYS A 182 12.55 4.13 0.57
C LYS A 182 11.03 4.12 0.61
N LEU A 183 10.40 3.00 0.97
CA LEU A 183 8.95 2.91 1.10
C LEU A 183 8.49 3.65 2.36
N HIS A 184 7.80 4.78 2.15
CA HIS A 184 7.11 5.53 3.18
C HIS A 184 5.63 5.59 2.85
N LEU A 185 4.80 4.92 3.66
CA LEU A 185 3.36 4.86 3.45
C LEU A 185 2.66 5.94 4.27
N GLU A 186 1.79 6.67 3.61
CA GLU A 186 0.82 7.54 4.25
C GLU A 186 -0.31 6.69 4.86
N GLU A 187 -0.74 5.61 4.18
CA GLU A 187 -1.83 4.74 4.65
C GLU A 187 -1.60 3.26 4.29
N LEU A 188 -1.79 2.37 5.27
CA LEU A 188 -1.80 0.93 5.09
C LEU A 188 -3.11 0.34 5.61
N THR A 189 -3.89 -0.29 4.74
CA THR A 189 -5.12 -1.00 5.13
C THR A 189 -4.90 -2.50 5.11
N ILE A 190 -5.27 -3.21 6.17
CA ILE A 190 -4.97 -4.64 6.37
C ILE A 190 -6.23 -5.41 6.78
N TYR A 191 -6.60 -6.43 6.02
CA TYR A 191 -7.48 -7.51 6.46
C TYR A 191 -6.61 -8.73 6.77
N GLU A 192 -6.40 -9.04 8.04
CA GLU A 192 -5.48 -10.11 8.45
C GLU A 192 -5.95 -11.49 7.96
N ASP A 193 -5.04 -12.24 7.34
CA ASP A 193 -5.18 -13.65 6.97
C ASP A 193 -3.86 -14.39 7.23
N ASP A 194 -3.81 -15.69 6.93
CA ASP A 194 -2.59 -16.48 7.15
C ASP A 194 -1.43 -16.08 6.24
N ASN A 195 -1.70 -15.44 5.09
CA ASN A 195 -0.64 -14.92 4.23
C ASN A 195 -0.02 -13.68 4.85
N TRP A 196 -0.82 -12.79 5.45
CA TRP A 196 -0.31 -11.61 6.14
C TRP A 196 0.63 -11.97 7.29
N LYS A 197 0.31 -13.02 8.05
CA LYS A 197 1.22 -13.52 9.11
C LYS A 197 2.58 -13.93 8.55
N LYS A 198 2.62 -14.64 7.42
CA LYS A 198 3.88 -14.99 6.74
C LYS A 198 4.64 -13.76 6.24
N LEU A 199 3.92 -12.74 5.74
CA LEU A 199 4.56 -11.48 5.33
C LEU A 199 5.23 -10.79 6.53
N ILE A 200 4.58 -10.81 7.70
CA ILE A 200 5.15 -10.27 8.95
C ILE A 200 6.40 -11.07 9.35
N GLU A 201 6.32 -12.40 9.37
CA GLU A 201 7.47 -13.28 9.69
C GLU A 201 8.67 -12.97 8.77
N GLU A 202 8.43 -12.81 7.47
CA GLU A 202 9.48 -12.43 6.52
C GLU A 202 10.01 -10.99 6.72
N LEU A 203 9.20 -10.07 7.23
CA LEU A 203 9.66 -8.72 7.58
C LEU A 203 10.59 -8.77 8.78
N ASP A 204 10.24 -9.58 9.79
CA ASP A 204 11.04 -9.81 10.99
C ASP A 204 12.38 -10.45 10.66
N GLU A 205 12.40 -11.48 9.81
CA GLU A 205 13.63 -12.11 9.31
C GLU A 205 14.54 -11.11 8.58
N SER A 206 13.94 -10.13 7.90
CA SER A 206 14.68 -9.06 7.22
C SER A 206 15.02 -7.87 8.14
N ASN A 207 14.65 -7.94 9.42
CA ASN A 207 14.80 -6.88 10.42
C ASN A 207 14.24 -5.52 9.92
N ARG A 208 13.14 -5.59 9.15
CA ARG A 208 12.54 -4.44 8.48
C ARG A 208 11.27 -4.02 9.19
N LYS A 209 11.29 -2.83 9.79
CA LYS A 209 10.08 -2.12 10.19
C LYS A 209 9.58 -1.21 9.07
N LEU A 210 8.25 -1.17 8.90
CA LEU A 210 7.58 -0.34 7.92
C LEU A 210 7.40 1.09 8.45
N HIS A 211 7.69 2.05 7.59
CA HIS A 211 7.41 3.45 7.84
C HIS A 211 5.99 3.77 7.37
N VAL A 212 5.03 3.74 8.30
CA VAL A 212 3.59 3.91 8.03
C VAL A 212 3.05 5.00 8.93
N LYS A 213 2.41 6.04 8.38
CA LYS A 213 1.77 7.09 9.20
C LYS A 213 0.39 6.70 9.69
N LYS A 214 -0.38 5.96 8.90
CA LYS A 214 -1.74 5.56 9.26
C LYS A 214 -1.98 4.10 8.93
N VAL A 215 -2.47 3.34 9.90
CA VAL A 215 -2.94 1.96 9.70
C VAL A 215 -4.44 1.86 9.86
N ILE A 216 -5.08 1.09 9.00
CA ILE A 216 -6.50 0.78 9.07
C ILE A 216 -6.67 -0.73 9.14
N PHE A 217 -7.34 -1.20 10.18
CA PHE A 217 -7.84 -2.56 10.33
C PHE A 217 -9.35 -2.53 10.12
N PRO A 218 -9.83 -2.87 8.92
CA PRO A 218 -11.26 -2.94 8.64
C PRO A 218 -11.92 -4.08 9.42
N ASN A 219 -13.20 -4.28 9.15
CA ASN A 219 -14.01 -5.28 9.85
C ASN A 219 -13.45 -6.70 9.68
N CYS A 220 -12.75 -7.18 10.71
CA CYS A 220 -12.17 -8.52 10.76
C CYS A 220 -13.04 -9.40 11.65
N TYR A 221 -14.08 -10.04 11.10
CA TYR A 221 -14.91 -11.00 11.84
C TYR A 221 -14.13 -12.25 12.33
N HIS A 222 -12.88 -12.41 11.90
CA HIS A 222 -12.11 -13.64 12.05
C HIS A 222 -10.68 -13.42 12.60
N SER A 223 -10.24 -12.19 12.85
CA SER A 223 -8.91 -12.00 13.46
C SER A 223 -9.00 -12.17 14.97
N SER A 224 -8.08 -12.96 15.52
CA SER A 224 -7.93 -13.14 16.97
C SER A 224 -7.01 -12.11 17.61
N LYS A 225 -6.17 -11.42 16.83
CA LYS A 225 -5.12 -10.52 17.35
C LYS A 225 -4.63 -9.56 16.28
N ILE A 226 -4.66 -8.26 16.62
CA ILE A 226 -4.11 -7.19 15.79
C ILE A 226 -2.63 -7.02 16.12
N ASP A 227 -1.79 -6.98 15.10
CA ASP A 227 -0.36 -6.81 15.27
C ASP A 227 0.15 -5.45 14.72
N LEU A 228 1.00 -4.78 15.50
CA LEU A 228 1.60 -3.49 15.19
C LEU A 228 3.14 -3.51 15.22
N HIS A 229 3.78 -4.61 15.63
CA HIS A 229 5.22 -4.58 15.96
C HIS A 229 6.12 -4.29 14.74
N PHE A 230 5.65 -4.66 13.55
CA PHE A 230 6.33 -4.42 12.27
C PHE A 230 6.27 -2.95 11.82
N MET A 231 5.65 -2.06 12.59
CA MET A 231 5.64 -0.61 12.36
C MET A 231 6.59 0.12 13.31
N ILE A 232 7.13 1.25 12.86
CA ILE A 232 8.03 2.10 13.65
C ILE A 232 7.21 2.94 14.65
N PRO A 233 7.43 2.82 15.97
CA PRO A 233 6.81 3.71 16.96
C PRO A 233 7.16 5.18 16.71
N GLY A 234 6.21 6.08 16.94
CA GLY A 234 6.37 7.53 16.72
C GLY A 234 6.28 7.98 15.26
N VAL A 235 6.50 7.08 14.29
CA VAL A 235 6.15 7.31 12.88
C VAL A 235 4.67 7.02 12.65
N LEU A 236 4.15 5.97 13.29
CA LEU A 236 2.72 5.64 13.25
C LEU A 236 1.92 6.71 14.00
N GLU A 237 1.19 7.54 13.25
CA GLU A 237 0.42 8.65 13.77
C GLU A 237 -1.03 8.27 14.08
N GLU A 238 -1.66 7.47 13.21
CA GLU A 238 -3.08 7.11 13.31
C GLU A 238 -3.29 5.60 13.25
N ILE A 239 -4.09 5.07 14.18
CA ILE A 239 -4.52 3.67 14.20
C ILE A 239 -6.05 3.65 14.09
N ILE A 240 -6.60 3.04 13.03
CA ILE A 240 -8.05 2.96 12.84
C ILE A 240 -8.52 1.51 12.94
N LEU A 241 -9.40 1.26 13.89
CA LEU A 241 -10.04 -0.02 14.15
C LEU A 241 -11.52 0.06 13.81
N ARG A 242 -12.00 -0.75 12.87
CA ARG A 242 -13.42 -0.79 12.49
C ARG A 242 -14.07 -2.12 12.82
N ASN A 243 -15.23 -2.06 13.48
CA ASN A 243 -16.09 -3.17 13.88
C ASN A 243 -15.39 -4.24 14.74
N GLN A 244 -14.41 -3.84 15.55
CA GLN A 244 -13.69 -4.77 16.44
C GLN A 244 -14.56 -5.21 17.63
N THR A 245 -14.29 -6.41 18.14
CA THR A 245 -15.04 -6.99 19.27
C THR A 245 -14.69 -6.34 20.61
N GLY A 246 -13.55 -5.65 20.65
CA GLY A 246 -13.03 -4.93 21.79
C GLY A 246 -12.00 -5.74 22.58
N ARG A 247 -11.86 -7.04 22.33
CA ARG A 247 -10.80 -7.86 22.95
C ARG A 247 -9.42 -7.50 22.40
N GLU A 248 -9.36 -7.24 21.10
CA GLU A 248 -8.16 -6.89 20.35
C GLU A 248 -7.53 -5.58 20.88
N ILE A 249 -8.36 -4.72 21.48
CA ILE A 249 -7.94 -3.43 22.04
C ILE A 249 -6.99 -3.62 23.23
N PHE A 250 -7.22 -4.62 24.08
CA PHE A 250 -6.34 -4.90 25.21
C PHE A 250 -4.93 -5.27 24.76
N GLU A 251 -4.79 -5.90 23.59
CA GLU A 251 -3.51 -6.38 23.10
C GLU A 251 -2.66 -5.28 22.49
N ILE A 252 -3.29 -4.24 21.92
CA ILE A 252 -2.56 -3.19 21.21
C ILE A 252 -2.34 -1.93 22.04
N ILE A 253 -3.15 -1.65 23.06
CA ILE A 253 -3.05 -0.40 23.83
C ILE A 253 -1.68 -0.28 24.51
N ASP A 254 -1.17 -1.37 25.07
CA ASP A 254 0.10 -1.36 25.79
C ASP A 254 1.32 -1.39 24.83
N SER A 255 1.10 -1.42 23.51
CA SER A 255 2.19 -1.36 22.53
C SER A 255 2.82 0.03 22.46
N GLU A 256 4.15 0.09 22.27
CA GLU A 256 4.88 1.35 22.05
C GLU A 256 4.29 2.15 20.88
N GLN A 257 3.83 1.44 19.84
CA GLN A 257 3.20 2.03 18.66
C GLN A 257 1.91 2.77 19.00
N CYS A 258 1.04 2.17 19.83
CA CYS A 258 -0.22 2.80 20.24
C CYS A 258 0.04 3.98 21.18
N GLN A 259 0.96 3.82 22.14
CA GLN A 259 1.31 4.87 23.09
C GLN A 259 1.95 6.10 22.42
N ALA A 260 2.76 5.89 21.38
CA ALA A 260 3.39 6.96 20.61
C ALA A 260 2.47 7.60 19.56
N ALA A 261 1.35 6.96 19.20
CA ALA A 261 0.45 7.46 18.17
C ALA A 261 -0.22 8.79 18.55
N LYS A 262 -0.54 9.61 17.54
CA LYS A 262 -1.27 10.86 17.72
C LYS A 262 -2.73 10.59 18.10
N MET A 263 -3.36 9.59 17.50
CA MET A 263 -4.74 9.22 17.80
C MET A 263 -5.07 7.78 17.39
N MET A 264 -5.75 7.05 18.28
CA MET A 264 -6.42 5.79 17.92
C MET A 264 -7.91 6.05 17.66
N HIS A 265 -8.47 5.53 16.57
CA HIS A 265 -9.87 5.66 16.22
C HIS A 265 -10.54 4.29 16.26
N ILE A 266 -11.52 4.13 17.14
CA ILE A 266 -12.30 2.90 17.29
C ILE A 266 -13.73 3.18 16.87
N ASP A 267 -14.19 2.51 15.82
CA ASP A 267 -15.60 2.41 15.47
C ASP A 267 -16.04 0.96 15.69
N SER A 268 -17.06 0.73 16.51
CA SER A 268 -17.65 -0.59 16.71
C SER A 268 -19.18 -0.52 16.68
N THR A 269 -19.81 -1.58 16.17
CA THR A 269 -21.26 -1.75 16.23
C THR A 269 -21.74 -2.21 17.62
N ILE A 270 -20.81 -2.61 18.49
CA ILE A 270 -21.09 -3.06 19.85
C ILE A 270 -21.68 -1.91 20.68
N ALA A 271 -22.71 -2.22 21.46
CA ALA A 271 -23.32 -1.27 22.37
C ALA A 271 -22.38 -0.93 23.54
N THR A 272 -22.47 0.31 24.04
CA THR A 272 -21.70 0.78 25.21
C THR A 272 -21.75 -0.16 26.41
N SER A 273 -22.87 -0.86 26.65
CA SER A 273 -23.03 -1.81 27.76
C SER A 273 -22.20 -3.09 27.63
N SER A 274 -21.79 -3.44 26.41
CA SER A 274 -21.12 -4.70 26.10
C SER A 274 -19.66 -4.49 25.67
N PHE A 275 -19.29 -3.26 25.35
CA PHE A 275 -17.93 -2.92 24.95
C PHE A 275 -17.01 -2.82 26.18
N PRO A 276 -15.77 -3.35 26.12
CA PRO A 276 -14.84 -3.34 27.26
C PRO A 276 -14.18 -1.97 27.43
N LEU A 277 -14.94 -0.98 27.88
CA LEU A 277 -14.48 0.41 28.03
C LEU A 277 -13.23 0.56 28.90
N GLN A 278 -13.06 -0.30 29.90
CA GLN A 278 -11.90 -0.30 30.78
C GLN A 278 -10.57 -0.54 30.06
N ALA A 279 -10.59 -1.16 28.88
CA ALA A 279 -9.37 -1.34 28.07
C ALA A 279 -8.72 0.02 27.77
N LEU A 280 -9.53 1.07 27.61
CA LEU A 280 -9.10 2.39 27.17
C LEU A 280 -8.50 3.26 28.28
N TYR A 281 -8.42 2.77 29.53
CA TYR A 281 -7.85 3.57 30.63
C TYR A 281 -6.36 3.87 30.43
N ASN A 282 -5.62 2.96 29.80
CA ASN A 282 -4.20 3.13 29.49
C ASN A 282 -3.99 3.76 28.10
N CYS A 283 -5.05 4.18 27.39
CA CYS A 283 -4.90 4.79 26.08
C CYS A 283 -4.84 6.33 26.21
N PRO A 284 -3.71 6.97 25.86
CA PRO A 284 -3.57 8.40 26.07
C PRO A 284 -4.45 9.21 25.12
N ARG A 285 -4.64 8.76 23.88
CA ARG A 285 -5.34 9.53 22.84
C ARG A 285 -6.23 8.65 21.98
N PHE A 286 -7.54 8.78 22.10
CA PHE A 286 -8.47 7.98 21.32
C PHE A 286 -9.80 8.64 20.95
N THR A 287 -10.38 8.18 19.85
CA THR A 287 -11.75 8.45 19.44
C THR A 287 -12.53 7.15 19.57
N LEU A 288 -13.70 7.21 20.20
CA LEU A 288 -14.56 6.05 20.39
C LEU A 288 -15.96 6.31 19.83
N ARG A 289 -16.38 5.46 18.89
CA ARG A 289 -17.70 5.43 18.30
C ARG A 289 -18.29 4.04 18.49
N LEU A 290 -19.39 3.96 19.24
CA LEU A 290 -20.06 2.71 19.57
C LEU A 290 -21.48 2.68 19.01
N GLY A 291 -21.98 1.49 18.75
CA GLY A 291 -23.35 1.23 18.32
C GLY A 291 -24.36 1.22 19.47
N GLY A 292 -25.55 0.70 19.18
CA GLY A 292 -26.62 0.54 20.17
C GLY A 292 -27.33 1.83 20.59
N LYS A 293 -27.94 1.81 21.78
CA LYS A 293 -28.57 2.98 22.39
C LYS A 293 -27.49 3.92 22.95
N ARG A 294 -27.81 5.22 23.11
CA ARG A 294 -26.88 6.26 23.60
C ARG A 294 -26.11 5.87 24.85
N ALA A 295 -26.83 5.30 25.80
CA ALA A 295 -26.31 4.91 27.10
C ALA A 295 -25.60 6.07 27.83
N ASP A 296 -26.20 7.27 27.82
CA ASP A 296 -25.63 8.51 28.39
C ASP A 296 -25.06 8.28 29.80
N GLY A 297 -25.79 7.57 30.68
CA GLY A 297 -25.31 7.26 32.02
C GLY A 297 -24.09 6.34 32.08
N LEU A 298 -23.99 5.34 31.20
CA LEU A 298 -22.79 4.47 31.11
C LEU A 298 -21.59 5.23 30.55
N LYS A 299 -21.82 6.07 29.53
CA LYS A 299 -20.78 6.93 28.95
C LYS A 299 -20.28 7.97 29.95
N ALA A 300 -21.19 8.60 30.69
CA ALA A 300 -20.82 9.53 31.76
C ALA A 300 -20.02 8.83 32.86
N LYS A 301 -20.46 7.64 33.31
CA LYS A 301 -19.70 6.84 34.30
C LYS A 301 -18.30 6.50 33.79
N PHE A 302 -18.18 6.09 32.53
CA PHE A 302 -16.88 5.82 31.91
C PHE A 302 -15.99 7.06 31.88
N LEU A 303 -16.48 8.21 31.44
CA LEU A 303 -15.70 9.46 31.42
C LEU A 303 -15.24 9.88 32.83
N LYS A 304 -16.11 9.73 33.85
CA LYS A 304 -15.73 9.99 35.25
C LYS A 304 -14.62 9.05 35.73
N ASN A 305 -14.72 7.76 35.39
CA ASN A 305 -13.66 6.80 35.71
C ASN A 305 -12.37 7.09 34.94
N LEU A 306 -12.47 7.52 33.69
CA LEU A 306 -11.33 7.86 32.84
C LEU A 306 -10.55 9.06 33.40
N MET A 307 -11.24 10.10 33.88
CA MET A 307 -10.59 11.23 34.57
C MET A 307 -9.94 10.83 35.89
N LYS A 308 -10.48 9.81 36.58
CA LYS A 308 -10.00 9.40 37.91
C LYS A 308 -8.85 8.39 37.87
N TYR A 309 -8.88 7.45 36.93
CA TYR A 309 -7.99 6.30 36.90
C TYR A 309 -7.22 6.14 35.59
N GLY A 310 -7.60 6.88 34.54
CA GLY A 310 -6.99 6.75 33.22
C GLY A 310 -5.83 7.72 33.01
N GLU A 311 -4.99 7.38 32.04
CA GLU A 311 -3.86 8.20 31.56
C GLU A 311 -4.27 9.08 30.37
N VAL A 312 -5.58 9.36 30.25
CA VAL A 312 -6.13 10.06 29.09
C VAL A 312 -5.56 11.47 28.97
N GLN A 313 -5.06 11.79 27.79
CA GLN A 313 -4.69 13.14 27.39
C GLN A 313 -5.77 13.74 26.50
N LYS A 314 -6.34 12.92 25.60
CA LYS A 314 -7.43 13.35 24.71
C LYS A 314 -8.36 12.20 24.36
N CYS A 315 -9.66 12.38 24.61
CA CYS A 315 -10.70 11.43 24.24
C CYS A 315 -11.81 12.14 23.47
N ILE A 316 -12.29 11.55 22.38
CA ILE A 316 -13.50 11.97 21.68
C ILE A 316 -14.50 10.81 21.71
N LEU A 317 -15.56 10.96 22.49
CA LEU A 317 -16.59 9.94 22.67
C LEU A 317 -17.87 10.34 21.94
N TYR A 318 -18.19 9.63 20.86
CA TYR A 318 -19.46 9.82 20.15
C TYR A 318 -20.62 9.20 20.93
N ILE A 319 -21.74 9.91 21.03
CA ILE A 319 -22.86 9.53 21.89
C ILE A 319 -23.80 8.55 21.18
N SER A 320 -24.08 8.73 19.89
CA SER A 320 -24.93 7.81 19.13
C SER A 320 -24.76 7.94 17.64
N LYS A 321 -24.93 6.82 16.94
CA LYS A 321 -25.26 6.78 15.51
C LYS A 321 -26.77 7.00 15.33
N ASN A 322 -27.17 7.88 14.42
CA ASN A 322 -28.52 7.96 13.82
C ASN A 322 -29.72 8.00 14.79
N ARG A 323 -29.80 8.96 15.73
CA ARG A 323 -31.00 9.13 16.59
C ARG A 323 -31.42 10.61 16.69
N PRO A 324 -32.73 10.94 16.58
CA PRO A 324 -33.21 12.32 16.49
C PRO A 324 -33.33 13.08 17.83
N ALA A 325 -33.43 12.40 18.98
CA ALA A 325 -33.53 13.07 20.29
C ALA A 325 -32.24 13.83 20.63
N GLN A 326 -32.17 14.71 21.62
CA GLN A 326 -30.89 15.31 22.07
C GLN A 326 -30.28 14.50 23.24
N SER A 327 -28.95 14.32 23.28
CA SER A 327 -28.30 13.66 24.42
C SER A 327 -28.56 14.41 25.72
N GLN A 328 -28.64 13.64 26.81
CA GLN A 328 -28.78 14.14 28.17
C GLN A 328 -27.48 13.95 28.96
N ILE A 329 -26.36 13.65 28.31
CA ILE A 329 -25.09 13.31 28.97
C ILE A 329 -24.60 14.41 29.91
N LEU A 330 -24.81 15.68 29.56
CA LEU A 330 -24.43 16.82 30.40
C LEU A 330 -25.16 16.85 31.75
N LYS A 331 -26.35 16.22 31.87
CA LYS A 331 -27.05 16.13 33.16
C LYS A 331 -26.25 15.38 34.23
N TYR A 332 -25.33 14.51 33.82
CA TYR A 332 -24.45 13.77 34.71
C TYR A 332 -23.21 14.57 35.14
N PHE A 333 -23.02 15.76 34.59
CA PHE A 333 -21.88 16.66 34.81
C PHE A 333 -22.37 18.05 35.25
N ASN A 334 -23.34 18.08 36.16
CA ASN A 334 -23.99 19.32 36.62
C ASN A 334 -23.46 19.82 37.97
N GLU A 335 -22.26 19.38 38.36
CA GLU A 335 -21.57 19.91 39.54
C GLU A 335 -21.30 21.42 39.34
N PRO A 336 -21.80 22.31 40.23
CA PRO A 336 -21.62 23.76 40.09
C PRO A 336 -20.16 24.18 39.95
N GLU A 337 -19.26 23.50 40.66
CA GLU A 337 -17.82 23.77 40.68
C GLU A 337 -17.15 23.44 39.34
N ALA A 338 -17.74 22.54 38.55
CA ALA A 338 -17.21 22.16 37.25
C ALA A 338 -17.74 23.04 36.11
N MET A 339 -18.77 23.87 36.33
CA MET A 339 -19.37 24.69 35.27
C MET A 339 -18.51 25.89 34.91
N VAL A 340 -18.41 26.19 33.62
CA VAL A 340 -17.70 27.39 33.13
C VAL A 340 -18.70 28.50 32.80
N PRO A 341 -18.57 29.70 33.41
CA PRO A 341 -19.45 30.84 33.11
C PRO A 341 -19.48 31.16 31.62
N ASN A 342 -20.67 31.43 31.07
CA ASN A 342 -20.92 31.71 29.65
C ASN A 342 -20.68 30.55 28.66
N PHE A 343 -20.20 29.39 29.12
CA PHE A 343 -19.94 28.21 28.27
C PHE A 343 -20.74 26.99 28.76
N PRO A 344 -22.05 26.91 28.45
CA PRO A 344 -22.94 25.88 29.01
C PRO A 344 -22.60 24.45 28.56
N SER A 345 -21.85 24.28 27.47
CA SER A 345 -21.36 22.98 26.96
C SER A 345 -20.05 22.52 27.60
N LEU A 346 -19.39 23.37 28.39
CA LEU A 346 -18.03 23.16 28.89
C LEU A 346 -18.04 22.84 30.38
N ARG A 347 -17.21 21.89 30.80
CA ARG A 347 -16.93 21.56 32.20
C ARG A 347 -15.43 21.47 32.44
N ARG A 348 -14.98 21.87 33.62
CA ARG A 348 -13.58 21.77 34.05
C ARG A 348 -13.47 21.02 35.37
N TYR A 349 -12.66 19.97 35.38
CA TYR A 349 -12.40 19.14 36.54
C TYR A 349 -10.93 19.26 36.92
N PRO A 350 -10.58 19.94 38.04
CA PRO A 350 -9.18 20.09 38.45
C PRO A 350 -8.57 18.74 38.81
N ILE A 351 -7.29 18.55 38.47
CA ILE A 351 -6.52 17.37 38.84
C ILE A 351 -5.80 17.70 40.16
N PRO A 352 -6.06 16.96 41.26
CA PRO A 352 -5.44 17.24 42.55
C PRO A 352 -3.92 17.33 42.45
N GLU A 353 -3.33 18.24 43.23
CA GLU A 353 -1.87 18.40 43.36
C GLU A 353 -1.15 18.85 42.07
N THR A 354 -1.90 19.30 41.06
CA THR A 354 -1.36 19.85 39.81
C THR A 354 -2.05 21.16 39.44
N ASN A 355 -1.45 21.93 38.53
CA ASN A 355 -2.15 23.04 37.87
C ASN A 355 -3.03 22.57 36.70
N GLU A 356 -3.09 21.27 36.45
CA GLU A 356 -3.78 20.69 35.31
C GLU A 356 -5.26 20.47 35.61
N PHE A 357 -6.07 20.46 34.56
CA PHE A 357 -7.49 20.14 34.64
C PHE A 357 -7.94 19.35 33.42
N TYR A 358 -8.99 18.56 33.59
CA TYR A 358 -9.72 17.98 32.47
C TYR A 358 -10.80 18.94 32.00
N GLU A 359 -10.76 19.28 30.72
CA GLU A 359 -11.81 20.01 30.04
C GLU A 359 -12.73 19.03 29.30
N LEU A 360 -14.01 19.03 29.67
CA LEU A 360 -15.05 18.23 29.03
C LEU A 360 -15.97 19.17 28.25
N GLU A 361 -16.00 19.00 26.93
CA GLU A 361 -16.77 19.82 26.00
C GLU A 361 -17.78 18.95 25.24
N TYR A 362 -19.05 19.33 25.31
CA TYR A 362 -20.09 18.76 24.47
C TYR A 362 -20.12 19.46 23.11
N GLY A 363 -20.02 18.66 22.05
CA GLY A 363 -20.00 19.13 20.68
C GLY A 363 -21.05 18.46 19.80
N VAL A 364 -21.36 19.14 18.71
CA VAL A 364 -22.25 18.64 17.66
C VAL A 364 -21.60 18.92 16.33
N GLU A 365 -21.42 17.87 15.53
CA GLU A 365 -20.93 17.97 14.17
C GLU A 365 -21.98 17.45 13.19
N VAL A 366 -21.83 17.84 11.92
CA VAL A 366 -22.68 17.36 10.83
C VAL A 366 -21.79 16.60 9.86
N ASP A 367 -22.04 15.32 9.68
CA ASP A 367 -21.26 14.49 8.76
C ASP A 367 -21.57 14.83 7.28
N HIS A 368 -20.81 14.26 6.34
CA HIS A 368 -21.01 14.44 4.90
C HIS A 368 -22.41 14.05 4.40
N TYR A 369 -23.13 13.21 5.14
CA TYR A 369 -24.51 12.80 4.85
C TYR A 369 -25.56 13.70 5.53
N ARG A 370 -25.14 14.85 6.07
CA ARG A 370 -25.97 15.79 6.85
C ARG A 370 -26.56 15.18 8.11
N ARG A 371 -25.94 14.12 8.64
CA ARG A 371 -26.35 13.51 9.90
C ARG A 371 -25.67 14.25 11.04
N ARG A 372 -26.48 14.66 12.00
CA ARG A 372 -26.03 15.28 13.24
C ARG A 372 -25.40 14.21 14.13
N GLU A 373 -24.12 14.36 14.45
CA GLU A 373 -23.40 13.52 15.41
C GLU A 373 -23.08 14.32 16.67
N GLU A 374 -23.52 13.81 17.80
CA GLU A 374 -23.24 14.39 19.12
C GLU A 374 -22.04 13.67 19.73
N PHE A 375 -21.11 14.42 20.31
CA PHE A 375 -19.92 13.87 20.93
C PHE A 375 -19.54 14.65 22.19
N VAL A 376 -18.71 14.02 23.02
CA VAL A 376 -18.03 14.66 24.14
C VAL A 376 -16.54 14.57 23.89
N ARG A 377 -15.87 15.72 23.89
CA ARG A 377 -14.41 15.81 23.94
C ARG A 377 -13.98 15.94 25.39
N LEU A 378 -13.04 15.11 25.81
CA LEU A 378 -12.33 15.21 27.08
C LEU A 378 -10.86 15.46 26.78
N GLU A 379 -10.28 16.52 27.30
CA GLU A 379 -8.88 16.88 27.05
C GLU A 379 -8.21 17.35 28.33
N LYS A 380 -7.01 16.84 28.58
CA LYS A 380 -6.16 17.28 29.70
C LYS A 380 -5.44 18.58 29.29
N LYS A 381 -5.56 19.62 30.11
CA LYS A 381 -5.00 20.96 29.86
C LYS A 381 -4.21 21.46 31.08
N GLN A 382 -3.31 22.40 30.82
CA GLN A 382 -2.50 23.13 31.81
C GLN A 382 -3.03 24.55 32.01
#